data_AF-A0A9X2ZLH2-F1
#
_entry.id   AF-A0A9X2ZLH2-F1
#
_cell.length_a   1.000
_cell.length_b   1.000
_cell.length_c   1.000
_cell.angle_alpha   90.00
_cell.angle_beta   90.00
_cell.angle_gamma   90.00
#
_symmetry.space_group_name_H-M   'P 1'
#
loop_
_entity.id
_entity.type
_entity.pdbx_description
1 polymer ?
#
loop_
_entity_poly.entity_id
_entity_poly.type
_entity_poly.pdbx_seq_one_letter_code
_entity_poly.pdbx_strand_id
1 'polypeptide(L)'
;MKLNKPLLTFLLLSIMSINYAQQKPNSETRQFIDNADITQVNKNWNVKAEFKSGLGEIVSFFPVEAIDLKSNKKVKSLQMDMTVIYQSGGKNNNYFKSSWIDLDEVDEFIYFIEQYVIPNLKDKTDKKQSTTYIFNSREITFSFYIEKSVRRISIYLKDNGSTDNEHYFWTESQVSKIPELLTMLKEVK
;
A
#
# COMPACT_ATOMS: atom_id res chain seq x y z
N MET A 1 -2.65 -9.27 -50.78
CA MET A 1 -3.27 -10.11 -49.73
C MET A 1 -4.46 -9.35 -49.17
N LYS A 2 -5.71 -9.79 -49.40
CA LYS A 2 -6.90 -9.13 -48.85
C LYS A 2 -6.99 -9.48 -47.37
N LEU A 3 -6.74 -8.51 -46.48
CA LEU A 3 -6.91 -8.71 -45.05
C LEU A 3 -8.40 -8.99 -44.76
N ASN A 4 -8.70 -10.13 -44.16
CA ASN A 4 -10.07 -10.47 -43.79
C ASN A 4 -10.54 -9.49 -42.71
N LYS A 5 -11.46 -8.58 -43.07
CA LYS A 5 -12.07 -7.58 -42.17
C LYS A 5 -12.50 -8.14 -40.79
N PRO A 6 -13.14 -9.32 -40.66
CA PRO A 6 -13.52 -9.83 -39.34
C PRO A 6 -12.31 -10.22 -38.47
N LEU A 7 -11.21 -10.68 -39.07
CA LEU A 7 -9.97 -11.02 -38.36
C LEU A 7 -9.31 -9.76 -37.78
N LEU A 8 -9.35 -8.66 -38.53
CA LEU A 8 -8.81 -7.37 -38.08
C LEU A 8 -9.64 -6.78 -36.93
N THR A 9 -10.97 -6.89 -36.99
CA THR A 9 -11.85 -6.44 -35.89
C THR A 9 -11.64 -7.25 -34.62
N PHE A 10 -11.47 -8.57 -34.74
CA PHE A 10 -11.17 -9.44 -33.60
C PHE A 10 -9.82 -9.11 -32.96
N LEU A 11 -8.81 -8.82 -33.77
CA LEU A 11 -7.48 -8.41 -33.28
C LEU A 11 -7.52 -7.05 -32.56
N LEU A 12 -8.32 -6.11 -33.03
CA LEU A 12 -8.49 -4.81 -32.37
C LEU A 12 -9.22 -4.93 -31.03
N LEU A 13 -10.21 -5.82 -30.94
CA LEU A 13 -10.93 -6.10 -29.68
C LEU A 13 -10.03 -6.78 -28.64
N SER A 14 -9.11 -7.66 -29.07
CA SER A 14 -8.17 -8.31 -28.14
C SER A 14 -7.07 -7.36 -27.66
N ILE A 15 -6.62 -6.40 -28.48
CA ILE A 15 -5.66 -5.38 -28.03
C ILE A 15 -6.28 -4.45 -26.98
N MET A 16 -7.57 -4.12 -27.11
CA MET A 16 -8.28 -3.29 -26.12
C MET A 16 -8.38 -4.00 -24.77
N SER A 17 -8.74 -5.28 -24.73
CA SER A 17 -8.91 -6.02 -23.46
C SER A 17 -7.60 -6.23 -22.69
N ILE A 18 -6.46 -6.37 -23.40
CA ILE A 18 -5.15 -6.51 -22.76
C ILE A 18 -4.73 -5.21 -22.05
N ASN A 19 -4.99 -4.04 -22.64
CA ASN A 19 -4.64 -2.75 -22.03
C ASN A 19 -5.46 -2.45 -20.75
N TYR A 20 -6.76 -2.80 -20.74
CA TYR A 20 -7.60 -2.65 -19.53
C TYR A 20 -7.19 -3.58 -18.39
N ALA A 21 -6.64 -4.76 -18.69
CA ALA A 21 -6.19 -5.71 -17.66
C ALA A 21 -4.84 -5.32 -17.03
N GLN A 22 -4.05 -4.44 -17.66
CA GLN A 22 -2.68 -4.14 -17.24
C GLN A 22 -2.54 -2.93 -16.32
N GLN A 23 -3.54 -2.04 -16.25
CA GLN A 23 -3.50 -0.89 -15.34
C GLN A 23 -4.54 -1.06 -14.24
N LYS A 24 -4.07 -1.42 -13.04
CA LYS A 24 -4.88 -1.19 -11.84
C LYS A 24 -4.80 0.29 -11.53
N PRO A 25 -5.88 1.07 -11.70
CA PRO A 25 -5.84 2.48 -11.36
C PRO A 25 -5.57 2.63 -9.86
N ASN A 26 -5.12 3.82 -9.47
CA ASN A 26 -5.00 4.23 -8.07
C ASN A 26 -6.35 4.06 -7.31
N SER A 27 -6.32 4.13 -5.99
CA SER A 27 -7.51 3.95 -5.17
C SER A 27 -8.63 4.92 -5.54
N GLU A 28 -9.88 4.51 -5.29
CA GLU A 28 -11.05 5.38 -5.47
C GLU A 28 -10.93 6.62 -4.60
N THR A 29 -10.37 6.48 -3.40
CA THR A 29 -10.13 7.64 -2.54
C THR A 29 -9.10 8.61 -3.12
N ARG A 30 -7.99 8.12 -3.69
CA ARG A 30 -7.03 9.00 -4.37
C ARG A 30 -7.67 9.69 -5.57
N GLN A 31 -8.42 8.95 -6.39
CA GLN A 31 -9.17 9.53 -7.51
C GLN A 31 -10.20 10.55 -7.05
N PHE A 32 -10.90 10.30 -5.94
CA PHE A 32 -11.85 11.24 -5.35
C PHE A 32 -11.17 12.55 -4.96
N ILE A 33 -10.01 12.47 -4.31
CA ILE A 33 -9.21 13.65 -3.91
C ILE A 33 -8.67 14.40 -5.14
N ASP A 34 -8.12 13.67 -6.12
CA ASP A 34 -7.49 14.23 -7.31
C ASP A 34 -8.51 14.90 -8.25
N ASN A 35 -9.75 14.41 -8.31
CA ASN A 35 -10.80 14.94 -9.17
C ASN A 35 -11.63 16.07 -8.54
N ALA A 36 -11.55 16.26 -7.22
CA ALA A 36 -12.28 17.30 -6.53
C ALA A 36 -11.51 18.63 -6.58
N ASP A 37 -12.19 19.73 -6.91
CA ASP A 37 -11.56 21.06 -7.00
C ASP A 37 -11.03 21.54 -5.65
N ILE A 38 -11.75 21.21 -4.56
CA ILE A 38 -11.40 21.61 -3.19
C ILE A 38 -11.79 20.50 -2.24
N THR A 39 -10.79 19.91 -1.59
CA THR A 39 -10.96 18.77 -0.69
C THR A 39 -10.49 19.09 0.72
N GLN A 40 -11.28 18.69 1.72
CA GLN A 40 -10.86 18.63 3.12
C GLN A 40 -10.55 17.18 3.48
N VAL A 41 -9.39 16.93 4.11
CA VAL A 41 -9.03 15.59 4.63
C VAL A 41 -8.95 15.66 6.15
N ASN A 42 -9.85 14.96 6.81
CA ASN A 42 -9.88 14.83 8.26
C ASN A 42 -9.09 13.60 8.69
N LYS A 43 -8.12 13.79 9.59
CA LYS A 43 -7.22 12.74 10.08
C LYS A 43 -7.44 12.49 11.56
N ASN A 44 -7.65 11.25 11.97
CA ASN A 44 -7.76 10.89 13.38
C ASN A 44 -6.39 10.49 13.98
N TRP A 45 -5.69 11.45 14.58
CA TRP A 45 -4.37 11.23 15.19
C TRP A 45 -4.38 10.35 16.46
N ASN A 46 -5.55 10.17 17.08
CA ASN A 46 -5.68 9.33 18.27
C ASN A 46 -5.70 7.84 17.93
N VAL A 47 -6.00 7.50 16.67
CA VAL A 47 -6.08 6.14 16.15
C VAL A 47 -4.97 5.99 15.10
N LYS A 48 -3.76 5.65 15.56
CA LYS A 48 -2.59 5.52 14.68
C LYS A 48 -1.75 4.28 14.98
N ALA A 49 -1.15 3.73 13.93
CA ALA A 49 -0.08 2.73 14.02
C ALA A 49 1.17 3.29 13.33
N GLU A 50 2.35 3.05 13.91
CA GLU A 50 3.58 3.69 13.46
C GLU A 50 4.76 2.72 13.53
N PHE A 51 5.46 2.60 12.41
CA PHE A 51 6.72 1.86 12.29
C PHE A 51 7.87 2.84 12.04
N LYS A 52 9.00 2.58 12.69
CA LYS A 52 10.24 3.34 12.49
C LYS A 52 11.36 2.41 12.04
N SER A 53 12.22 2.92 11.19
CA SER A 53 13.53 2.30 10.94
C SER A 53 14.55 2.81 11.96
N GLY A 54 15.71 2.17 12.02
CA GLY A 54 16.82 2.62 12.86
C GLY A 54 17.49 3.91 12.36
N LEU A 55 17.14 4.39 11.16
CA LEU A 55 17.79 5.52 10.48
C LEU A 55 16.93 6.79 10.45
N GLY A 56 15.76 6.78 11.09
CA GLY A 56 14.85 7.92 11.15
C GLY A 56 13.72 7.90 10.12
N GLU A 57 13.59 6.82 9.35
CA GLU A 57 12.46 6.61 8.44
C GLU A 57 11.22 6.20 9.24
N ILE A 58 10.05 6.65 8.78
CA ILE A 58 8.79 6.47 9.50
C ILE A 58 7.70 6.12 8.50
N VAL A 59 6.88 5.13 8.86
CA VAL A 59 5.58 4.89 8.23
C VAL A 59 4.49 4.98 9.29
N SER A 60 3.46 5.76 9.01
CA SER A 60 2.30 5.94 9.89
C SER A 60 1.02 5.60 9.14
N PHE A 61 0.12 4.91 9.82
CA PHE A 61 -1.21 4.55 9.35
C PHE A 61 -2.26 5.16 10.25
N PHE A 62 -3.34 5.68 9.68
CA PHE A 62 -4.44 6.26 10.44
C PHE A 62 -5.73 6.34 9.58
N PRO A 63 -6.93 6.25 10.19
CA PRO A 63 -8.18 6.48 9.50
C PRO A 63 -8.32 7.93 9.04
N VAL A 64 -8.89 8.12 7.85
CA VAL A 64 -9.22 9.45 7.31
C VAL A 64 -10.60 9.50 6.67
N GLU A 65 -11.17 10.71 6.65
CA GLU A 65 -12.36 11.05 5.86
C GLU A 65 -12.01 12.22 4.94
N ALA A 66 -12.08 12.01 3.62
CA ALA A 66 -11.98 13.06 2.62
C ALA A 66 -13.36 13.58 2.25
N ILE A 67 -13.49 14.90 2.12
CA ILE A 67 -14.75 15.61 1.83
C ILE A 67 -14.50 16.54 0.65
N ASP A 68 -15.27 16.37 -0.42
CA ASP A 68 -15.35 17.36 -1.49
C ASP A 68 -16.20 18.53 -0.98
N LEU A 69 -15.61 19.70 -0.82
CA LEU A 69 -16.28 20.86 -0.21
C LEU A 69 -17.35 21.48 -1.13
N LYS A 70 -17.32 21.21 -2.44
CA LYS A 70 -18.36 21.70 -3.37
C LYS A 70 -19.58 20.80 -3.38
N SER A 71 -19.37 19.48 -3.45
CA SER A 71 -20.48 18.52 -3.50
C SER A 71 -20.94 18.02 -2.12
N ASN A 72 -20.14 18.27 -1.07
CA ASN A 72 -20.30 17.73 0.27
C ASN A 72 -20.32 16.19 0.32
N LYS A 73 -19.84 15.51 -0.73
CA LYS A 73 -19.62 14.06 -0.74
C LYS A 73 -18.43 13.71 0.13
N LYS A 74 -18.48 12.53 0.75
CA LYS A 74 -17.46 12.06 1.68
C LYS A 74 -17.02 10.65 1.33
N VAL A 75 -15.74 10.37 1.51
CA VAL A 75 -15.15 9.04 1.40
C VAL A 75 -14.25 8.78 2.60
N LYS A 76 -14.44 7.62 3.24
CA LYS A 76 -13.56 7.13 4.30
C LYS A 76 -12.48 6.24 3.68
N SER A 77 -11.28 6.28 4.22
CA SER A 77 -10.19 5.39 3.83
C SER A 77 -9.17 5.24 4.94
N LEU A 78 -8.20 4.36 4.73
CA LEU A 78 -6.98 4.32 5.50
C LEU A 78 -5.92 5.14 4.77
N GLN A 79 -5.32 6.13 5.42
CA GLN A 79 -4.15 6.81 4.88
C GLN A 79 -2.88 6.22 5.49
N MET A 80 -1.88 6.04 4.64
CA MET A 80 -0.51 5.75 5.02
C MET A 80 0.38 6.93 4.63
N ASP A 81 1.12 7.47 5.59
CA ASP A 81 2.20 8.43 5.36
C ASP A 81 3.54 7.73 5.48
N MET A 82 4.43 7.94 4.52
CA MET A 82 5.77 7.39 4.50
C MET A 82 6.78 8.51 4.38
N THR A 83 7.77 8.52 5.28
CA THR A 83 9.00 9.32 5.18
C THR A 83 10.18 8.37 5.13
N VAL A 84 10.91 8.33 4.02
CA VAL A 84 12.10 7.48 3.84
C VAL A 84 13.31 8.31 3.45
N ILE A 85 14.49 7.80 3.77
CA ILE A 85 15.76 8.45 3.44
C ILE A 85 16.33 7.72 2.24
N TYR A 86 16.58 8.45 1.16
CA TYR A 86 17.19 7.90 -0.04
C TYR A 86 18.48 8.66 -0.38
N GLN A 87 19.40 7.96 -1.03
CA GLN A 87 20.68 8.55 -1.44
C GLN A 87 20.60 8.97 -2.90
N SER A 88 20.91 10.24 -3.16
CA SER A 88 21.06 10.76 -4.52
C SER A 88 22.28 11.67 -4.58
N GLY A 89 23.19 11.37 -5.51
CA GLY A 89 24.44 12.13 -5.68
C GLY A 89 25.32 12.20 -4.43
N GLY A 90 25.34 11.14 -3.61
CA GLY A 90 26.12 11.08 -2.36
C GLY A 90 25.55 11.89 -1.19
N LYS A 91 24.33 12.43 -1.31
CA LYS A 91 23.61 13.12 -0.24
C LYS A 91 22.39 12.32 0.19
N ASN A 92 22.10 12.33 1.50
CA ASN A 92 20.85 11.80 2.04
C ASN A 92 19.75 12.83 1.82
N ASN A 93 18.67 12.43 1.15
CA ASN A 93 17.47 13.22 0.95
C ASN A 93 16.28 12.53 1.62
N ASN A 94 15.30 13.32 2.05
CA ASN A 94 14.05 12.81 2.58
C ASN A 94 13.00 12.77 1.49
N TYR A 95 12.33 11.65 1.35
CA TYR A 95 11.18 11.48 0.50
C TYR A 95 9.93 11.30 1.37
N PHE A 96 8.88 12.07 1.08
CA PHE A 96 7.58 11.96 1.75
C PHE A 96 6.48 11.67 0.74
N LYS A 97 5.62 10.68 1.04
CA LYS A 97 4.40 10.39 0.27
C LYS A 97 3.26 9.92 1.17
N SER A 98 2.07 10.39 0.83
CA SER A 98 0.80 9.87 1.35
C SER A 98 0.15 8.95 0.32
N SER A 99 -0.47 7.88 0.80
CA SER A 99 -1.22 6.89 0.02
C SER A 99 -2.56 6.59 0.72
N TRP A 100 -3.61 6.31 -0.06
CA TRP A 100 -4.97 6.11 0.43
C TRP A 100 -5.51 4.72 0.08
N ILE A 101 -5.66 3.85 1.05
CA ILE A 101 -6.13 2.48 0.87
C ILE A 101 -7.64 2.46 1.12
N ASP A 102 -8.40 1.98 0.14
CA ASP A 102 -9.87 1.93 0.22
C ASP A 102 -10.34 0.89 1.24
N LEU A 103 -11.57 1.07 1.75
CA LEU A 103 -12.09 0.25 2.86
C LEU A 103 -12.22 -1.24 2.53
N ASP A 104 -12.51 -1.59 1.28
CA ASP A 104 -12.55 -2.98 0.81
C ASP A 104 -11.15 -3.61 0.88
N GLU A 105 -10.10 -2.87 0.52
CA GLU A 105 -8.71 -3.31 0.65
C GLU A 105 -8.25 -3.35 2.10
N VAL A 106 -8.80 -2.50 2.99
CA VAL A 106 -8.55 -2.57 4.45
C VAL A 106 -9.06 -3.88 5.04
N ASP A 107 -10.21 -4.38 4.58
CA ASP A 107 -10.76 -5.65 5.06
C ASP A 107 -9.87 -6.83 4.70
N GLU A 108 -9.38 -6.86 3.47
CA GLU A 108 -8.39 -7.84 3.01
C GLU A 108 -7.06 -7.69 3.77
N PHE A 109 -6.68 -6.46 4.13
CA PHE A 109 -5.46 -6.23 4.90
C PHE A 109 -5.59 -6.74 6.34
N ILE A 110 -6.74 -6.53 6.99
CA ILE A 110 -7.08 -7.08 8.31
C ILE A 110 -6.99 -8.61 8.26
N TYR A 111 -7.64 -9.23 7.27
CA TYR A 111 -7.62 -10.68 7.08
C TYR A 111 -6.19 -11.20 6.89
N PHE A 112 -5.40 -10.54 6.04
CA PHE A 112 -3.99 -10.87 5.81
C PHE A 112 -3.16 -10.84 7.11
N ILE A 113 -3.27 -9.74 7.87
CA ILE A 113 -2.51 -9.58 9.11
C ILE A 113 -2.94 -10.61 10.16
N GLU A 114 -4.24 -10.80 10.34
CA GLU A 114 -4.80 -11.66 11.38
C GLU A 114 -4.56 -13.15 11.12
N GLN A 115 -4.73 -13.60 9.86
CA GLN A 115 -4.66 -15.02 9.52
C GLN A 115 -3.26 -15.48 9.13
N TYR A 116 -2.44 -14.61 8.55
CA TYR A 116 -1.15 -15.02 7.97
C TYR A 116 0.06 -14.36 8.63
N VAL A 117 -0.03 -13.12 9.08
CA VAL A 117 1.16 -12.44 9.65
C VAL A 117 1.31 -12.71 11.13
N ILE A 118 0.30 -12.38 11.94
CA ILE A 118 0.36 -12.49 13.41
C ILE A 118 0.69 -13.92 13.87
N PRO A 119 0.05 -14.98 13.33
CA PRO A 119 0.35 -16.35 13.75
C PRO A 119 1.81 -16.74 13.52
N ASN A 120 2.44 -16.20 12.46
CA ASN A 120 3.79 -16.54 12.03
C ASN A 120 4.86 -15.57 12.60
N LEU A 121 4.51 -14.65 13.51
CA LEU A 121 5.46 -13.70 14.11
C LEU A 121 6.63 -14.37 14.86
N LYS A 122 6.37 -15.55 15.43
CA LYS A 122 7.36 -16.33 16.20
C LYS A 122 8.03 -17.43 15.38
N ASP A 123 7.61 -17.61 14.13
CA ASP A 123 8.06 -18.71 13.30
C ASP A 123 9.48 -18.50 12.82
N LYS A 124 10.09 -19.62 12.44
CA LYS A 124 11.45 -19.70 11.94
C LYS A 124 11.49 -20.63 10.75
N THR A 125 12.36 -20.33 9.80
CA THR A 125 12.60 -21.18 8.65
C THR A 125 13.87 -22.01 8.83
N ASP A 126 13.98 -23.09 8.07
CA ASP A 126 15.20 -23.91 8.00
C ASP A 126 16.37 -23.14 7.40
N LYS A 127 17.58 -23.68 7.59
CA LYS A 127 18.80 -23.14 6.96
C LYS A 127 18.62 -23.16 5.43
N LYS A 128 18.76 -21.99 4.79
CA LYS A 128 18.60 -21.74 3.33
C LYS A 128 17.15 -21.66 2.83
N GLN A 129 16.19 -21.37 3.71
CA GLN A 129 14.81 -21.10 3.31
C GLN A 129 14.34 -19.76 3.87
N SER A 130 13.44 -19.10 3.16
CA SER A 130 12.75 -17.89 3.61
C SER A 130 11.30 -17.93 3.18
N THR A 131 10.42 -17.35 4.00
CA THR A 131 9.00 -17.20 3.70
C THR A 131 8.66 -15.72 3.61
N THR A 132 7.92 -15.32 2.57
CA THR A 132 7.42 -13.94 2.44
C THR A 132 5.91 -13.97 2.24
N TYR A 133 5.20 -13.29 3.13
CA TYR A 133 3.77 -13.01 2.98
C TYR A 133 3.63 -11.62 2.39
N ILE A 134 2.86 -11.48 1.31
CA ILE A 134 2.73 -10.22 0.57
C ILE A 134 1.26 -9.85 0.46
N PHE A 135 0.91 -8.67 0.96
CA PHE A 135 -0.35 -7.99 0.72
C PHE A 135 -0.16 -6.91 -0.34
N ASN A 136 -1.05 -6.88 -1.33
CA ASN A 136 -1.01 -5.91 -2.41
C ASN A 136 -2.32 -5.14 -2.45
N SER A 137 -2.26 -3.83 -2.19
CA SER A 137 -3.32 -2.90 -2.56
C SER A 137 -2.97 -2.16 -3.86
N ARG A 138 -3.86 -1.28 -4.31
CA ARG A 138 -3.61 -0.32 -5.40
C ARG A 138 -2.50 0.69 -5.07
N GLU A 139 -2.39 1.08 -3.80
CA GLU A 139 -1.47 2.15 -3.38
C GLU A 139 -0.17 1.66 -2.73
N ILE A 140 -0.15 0.46 -2.15
CA ILE A 140 1.05 -0.08 -1.48
C ILE A 140 1.24 -1.58 -1.71
N THR A 141 2.45 -2.04 -1.45
CA THR A 141 2.74 -3.45 -1.13
C THR A 141 3.26 -3.52 0.30
N PHE A 142 2.63 -4.35 1.13
CA PHE A 142 3.13 -4.71 2.46
C PHE A 142 3.69 -6.13 2.42
N SER A 143 4.92 -6.30 2.87
CA SER A 143 5.61 -7.60 2.88
C SER A 143 6.07 -7.95 4.28
N PHE A 144 5.79 -9.18 4.72
CA PHE A 144 6.32 -9.78 5.94
C PHE A 144 7.24 -10.94 5.60
N TYR A 145 8.53 -10.76 5.85
CA TYR A 145 9.60 -11.68 5.50
C TYR A 145 10.13 -12.41 6.74
N ILE A 146 10.40 -13.71 6.62
CA ILE A 146 11.00 -14.56 7.65
C ILE A 146 12.17 -15.32 7.06
N GLU A 147 13.35 -15.21 7.68
CA GLU A 147 14.51 -16.08 7.41
C GLU A 147 15.23 -16.41 8.72
N LYS A 148 15.34 -17.70 9.04
CA LYS A 148 15.88 -18.19 10.32
C LYS A 148 15.14 -17.51 11.48
N SER A 149 15.81 -16.62 12.23
CA SER A 149 15.24 -15.85 13.32
C SER A 149 14.94 -14.39 12.96
N VAL A 150 15.32 -13.96 11.75
CA VAL A 150 15.11 -12.60 11.25
C VAL A 150 13.67 -12.50 10.76
N ARG A 151 13.01 -11.42 11.16
CA ARG A 151 11.74 -11.00 10.59
C ARG A 151 11.87 -9.58 10.11
N ARG A 152 11.29 -9.28 8.97
CA ARG A 152 11.32 -7.93 8.38
C ARG A 152 9.94 -7.58 7.85
N ILE A 153 9.52 -6.35 8.12
CA ILE A 153 8.44 -5.72 7.37
C ILE A 153 9.08 -4.84 6.30
N SER A 154 8.56 -4.88 5.09
CA SER A 154 8.83 -3.89 4.05
C SER A 154 7.53 -3.33 3.50
N ILE A 155 7.51 -2.03 3.22
CA ILE A 155 6.34 -1.33 2.66
C ILE A 155 6.83 -0.54 1.46
N TYR A 156 6.25 -0.84 0.30
CA TYR A 156 6.54 -0.16 -0.97
C TYR A 156 5.34 0.68 -1.38
N LEU A 157 5.61 1.84 -1.94
CA LEU A 157 4.61 2.70 -2.55
C LEU A 157 4.25 2.18 -3.94
N LYS A 158 3.04 2.48 -4.40
CA LYS A 158 2.62 2.25 -5.78
C LYS A 158 2.11 3.52 -6.43
N ASP A 159 2.10 3.47 -7.76
CA ASP A 159 1.37 4.42 -8.59
C ASP A 159 0.85 3.71 -9.83
N ASN A 160 -0.47 3.73 -10.02
CA ASN A 160 -1.17 3.02 -11.09
C ASN A 160 -0.75 1.54 -11.20
N GLY A 161 -0.64 0.88 -10.05
CA GLY A 161 -0.24 -0.53 -9.93
C GLY A 161 1.25 -0.79 -10.10
N SER A 162 2.07 0.20 -10.46
CA SER A 162 3.53 0.08 -10.53
C SER A 162 4.16 0.29 -9.16
N THR A 163 5.03 -0.61 -8.74
CA THR A 163 5.74 -0.51 -7.45
C THR A 163 6.95 0.42 -7.56
N ASP A 164 7.05 1.38 -6.65
CA ASP A 164 8.25 2.18 -6.44
C ASP A 164 9.28 1.37 -5.62
N ASN A 165 10.37 0.97 -6.28
CA ASN A 165 11.47 0.22 -5.66
C ASN A 165 12.59 1.14 -5.14
N GLU A 166 12.51 2.44 -5.40
CA GLU A 166 13.50 3.42 -4.97
C GLU A 166 13.15 3.99 -3.58
N HIS A 167 11.87 4.21 -3.33
CA HIS A 167 11.37 4.79 -2.08
C HIS A 167 10.49 3.76 -1.35
N TYR A 168 11.12 2.95 -0.50
CA TYR A 168 10.41 1.96 0.31
C TYR A 168 10.93 1.96 1.75
N PHE A 169 10.03 1.62 2.67
CA PHE A 169 10.34 1.50 4.08
C PHE A 169 10.62 0.04 4.43
N TRP A 170 11.56 -0.22 5.34
CA TRP A 170 11.67 -1.53 5.96
C TRP A 170 12.18 -1.46 7.41
N THR A 171 11.83 -2.45 8.21
CA THR A 171 12.31 -2.57 9.59
C THR A 171 12.25 -4.02 10.07
N GLU A 172 13.24 -4.41 10.87
CA GLU A 172 13.26 -5.68 11.61
C GLU A 172 12.94 -5.46 13.09
N SER A 173 13.22 -4.25 13.59
CA SER A 173 13.12 -3.91 15.01
C SER A 173 11.69 -3.68 15.50
N GLN A 174 10.77 -3.29 14.60
CA GLN A 174 9.39 -2.94 14.97
C GLN A 174 8.37 -4.01 14.56
N VAL A 175 8.82 -5.21 14.19
CA VAL A 175 7.95 -6.33 13.77
C VAL A 175 6.95 -6.72 14.85
N SER A 176 7.32 -6.58 16.13
CA SER A 176 6.43 -6.87 17.26
C SER A 176 5.22 -5.93 17.37
N LYS A 177 5.20 -4.81 16.62
CA LYS A 177 4.08 -3.85 16.61
C LYS A 177 2.99 -4.16 15.58
N ILE A 178 3.13 -5.22 14.78
CA ILE A 178 2.08 -5.62 13.84
C ILE A 178 0.70 -5.81 14.50
N PRO A 179 0.57 -6.36 15.73
CA PRO A 179 -0.71 -6.40 16.42
C PRO A 179 -1.33 -5.02 16.67
N GLU A 180 -0.52 -3.98 16.93
CA GLU A 180 -1.00 -2.59 17.08
C GLU A 180 -1.57 -2.06 15.75
N LEU A 181 -0.93 -2.41 14.62
CA LEU A 181 -1.47 -2.13 13.28
C LEU A 181 -2.84 -2.79 13.10
N LEU A 182 -3.00 -4.07 13.46
CA LEU A 182 -4.30 -4.75 13.36
C LEU A 182 -5.38 -4.07 14.18
N THR A 183 -5.07 -3.67 15.43
CA THR A 183 -6.01 -2.93 16.28
C THR A 183 -6.43 -1.63 15.61
N MET A 184 -5.49 -0.85 15.07
CA MET A 184 -5.80 0.40 14.37
C MET A 184 -6.63 0.16 13.10
N LEU A 185 -6.31 -0.85 12.29
CA LEU A 185 -7.06 -1.16 11.06
C LEU A 185 -8.55 -1.46 11.36
N LYS A 186 -8.83 -2.14 12.47
CA LYS A 186 -10.20 -2.45 12.90
C LYS A 186 -11.02 -1.21 13.29
N GLU A 187 -10.37 -0.09 13.61
CA GLU A 187 -10.99 1.19 13.95
C GLU A 187 -11.27 2.10 12.74
N VAL A 188 -10.84 1.70 11.52
CA VAL A 188 -11.08 2.50 10.29
C VAL A 188 -12.56 2.50 9.89
N LYS A 189 -13.32 1.50 10.35
CA LYS A 189 -14.73 1.29 10.00
C LYS A 189 -15.67 2.28 10.68
#